data_AF-A0A2T6KFY6-F1
#
_entry.id   AF-A0A2T6KFY6-F1
#
_cell.length_a   1.000
_cell.length_b   1.000
_cell.length_c   1.000
_cell.angle_alpha   90.00
_cell.angle_beta   90.00
_cell.angle_gamma   90.00
#
_symmetry.space_group_name_H-M   'P 1'
#
loop_
_entity.id
_entity.type
_entity.pdbx_description
1 polymer ?
#
loop_
_entity_poly.entity_id
_entity_poly.type
_entity_poly.pdbx_seq_one_letter_code
_entity_poly.pdbx_strand_id
1 'polypeptide(L)'
;MKPTSARAARRLANKAAKAGPVTIADLISRVERAHMKGVSASFESRTKRILLSYLQTAFAHGLPPKDVIGEMANGQAAWRLGMAVRDELLKAPPDAVRNAACQKGCAFCCILTGGEGGLITEVEAERLHAALAPLQGQPDGREWHENACPALDPATRTCRAYDARPMICRSFLSTDASACEQNAAGEEAAGAGLLASHLDYLGVQALSRQVLKGTAQVATYSLARTAGSAVEGKDLAQSLSTARHAPSSLDRACRDGVQAAGM
;
A
#
# COMPACT_ATOMS: atom_id res chain seq x y z
N MET A 1 -24.54 1.88 1.13
CA MET A 1 -25.91 1.31 1.21
C MET A 1 -26.84 2.25 0.48
N LYS A 2 -27.53 1.80 -0.58
CA LYS A 2 -28.58 2.60 -1.22
C LYS A 2 -29.71 2.80 -0.21
N PRO A 3 -30.29 4.00 -0.06
CA PRO A 3 -31.39 4.22 0.88
C PRO A 3 -32.60 3.39 0.46
N THR A 4 -33.16 2.62 1.39
CA THR A 4 -34.34 1.76 1.17
C THR A 4 -35.64 2.54 1.01
N SER A 5 -35.63 3.87 1.16
CA SER A 5 -36.80 4.73 0.90
C SER A 5 -36.41 6.20 0.70
N ALA A 6 -37.30 6.96 0.06
CA ALA A 6 -37.18 8.42 -0.11
C ALA A 6 -37.05 9.17 1.24
N ARG A 7 -37.67 8.65 2.30
CA ARG A 7 -37.56 9.21 3.66
C ARG A 7 -36.17 8.99 4.26
N ALA A 8 -35.56 7.83 4.03
CA ALA A 8 -34.19 7.54 4.44
C ALA A 8 -33.17 8.40 3.68
N ALA A 9 -33.38 8.59 2.37
CA ALA A 9 -32.56 9.49 1.55
C ALA A 9 -32.63 10.94 2.05
N ARG A 10 -33.84 11.45 2.37
CA ARG A 10 -34.03 12.81 2.89
C ARG A 10 -33.43 13.01 4.29
N ARG A 11 -33.49 12.00 5.15
CA ARG A 11 -32.81 12.00 6.46
C ARG A 11 -31.29 12.01 6.33
N LEU A 12 -30.74 11.24 5.40
CA LEU A 12 -29.30 11.22 5.12
C LEU A 12 -28.83 12.54 4.53
N ALA A 13 -29.59 13.12 3.59
CA ALA A 13 -29.31 14.43 3.01
C ALA A 13 -29.36 15.55 4.05
N ASN A 14 -30.37 15.55 4.94
CA ASN A 14 -30.47 16.55 6.01
C ASN A 14 -29.38 16.39 7.09
N LYS A 15 -28.94 15.15 7.36
CA LYS A 15 -27.83 14.89 8.28
C LYS A 15 -26.49 15.32 7.66
N ALA A 16 -26.32 15.13 6.36
CA ALA A 16 -25.15 15.60 5.62
C ALA A 16 -25.13 17.13 5.50
N ALA A 17 -26.28 17.78 5.30
CA ALA A 17 -26.37 19.23 5.24
C ALA A 17 -26.16 19.92 6.61
N LYS A 18 -26.42 19.22 7.73
CA LYS A 18 -26.15 19.72 9.10
C LYS A 18 -24.72 19.48 9.57
N ALA A 19 -24.04 18.48 9.02
CA ALA A 19 -22.62 18.26 9.30
C ALA A 19 -21.84 19.23 8.39
N GLY A 20 -21.22 20.26 8.97
CA GLY A 20 -20.36 21.17 8.22
C GLY A 20 -19.22 20.44 7.48
N PRO A 21 -18.39 21.17 6.71
CA PRO A 21 -17.23 20.58 6.06
C PRO A 21 -16.33 19.87 7.10
N VAL A 22 -15.85 18.67 6.75
CA VAL A 22 -15.00 17.88 7.65
C VAL A 22 -13.71 18.65 7.95
N THR A 23 -13.45 18.90 9.23
CA THR A 23 -12.24 19.57 9.70
C THR A 23 -11.14 18.56 10.08
N ILE A 24 -9.90 19.03 10.25
CA ILE A 24 -8.82 18.17 10.76
C ILE A 24 -9.12 17.70 12.20
N ALA A 25 -9.76 18.54 13.03
CA ALA A 25 -10.20 18.14 14.37
C ALA A 25 -11.21 16.99 14.34
N ASP A 26 -12.14 17.00 13.35
CA ASP A 26 -13.05 15.86 13.14
C ASP A 26 -12.29 14.59 12.77
N LEU A 27 -11.27 14.68 11.92
CA LEU A 27 -10.43 13.53 11.54
C LEU A 27 -9.69 12.97 12.75
N ILE A 28 -9.08 13.82 13.58
CA ILE A 28 -8.42 13.43 14.84
C ILE A 28 -9.39 12.66 15.73
N SER A 29 -10.56 13.24 15.99
CA SER A 29 -11.63 12.60 16.77
C SER A 29 -12.08 11.25 16.20
N ARG A 30 -12.10 11.10 14.87
CA ARG A 30 -12.44 9.83 14.22
C ARG A 30 -11.33 8.79 14.37
N VAL A 31 -10.07 9.19 14.34
CA VAL A 31 -8.92 8.29 14.58
C VAL A 31 -8.97 7.74 16.00
N GLU A 32 -9.20 8.58 17.00
CA GLU A 32 -9.27 8.18 18.41
C GLU A 32 -10.34 7.10 18.64
N ARG A 33 -11.50 7.25 18.01
CA ARG A 33 -12.64 6.31 18.10
C ARG A 33 -12.57 5.14 17.12
N ALA A 34 -11.64 5.14 16.18
CA ALA A 34 -11.52 4.07 15.20
C ALA A 34 -11.17 2.74 15.88
N HIS A 35 -11.49 1.62 15.24
CA HIS A 35 -11.15 0.28 15.72
C HIS A 35 -10.81 -0.59 14.52
N MET A 36 -9.60 -1.13 14.50
CA MET A 36 -9.06 -1.96 13.43
C MET A 36 -9.35 -3.43 13.75
N LYS A 37 -10.15 -4.08 12.90
CA LYS A 37 -10.56 -5.48 13.14
C LYS A 37 -9.45 -6.45 12.73
N GLY A 38 -9.20 -7.45 13.57
CA GLY A 38 -8.30 -8.56 13.26
C GLY A 38 -6.81 -8.24 13.42
N VAL A 39 -6.46 -7.16 14.09
CA VAL A 39 -5.08 -6.81 14.46
C VAL A 39 -4.98 -6.69 15.99
N SER A 40 -3.77 -6.76 16.53
CA SER A 40 -3.56 -6.62 17.97
C SER A 40 -3.73 -5.18 18.46
N ALA A 41 -4.02 -5.04 19.77
CA ALA A 41 -4.18 -3.74 20.41
C ALA A 41 -2.90 -2.89 20.38
N SER A 42 -1.72 -3.53 20.43
CA SER A 42 -0.43 -2.85 20.33
C SER A 42 -0.22 -2.26 18.93
N PHE A 43 -0.51 -3.04 17.88
CA PHE A 43 -0.45 -2.59 16.49
C PHE A 43 -1.44 -1.47 16.20
N GLU A 44 -2.70 -1.60 16.66
CA GLU A 44 -3.71 -0.54 16.51
C GLU A 44 -3.26 0.74 17.21
N SER A 45 -2.78 0.64 18.46
CA SER A 45 -2.33 1.80 19.24
C SER A 45 -1.16 2.53 18.57
N ARG A 46 -0.20 1.77 18.01
CA ARG A 46 0.92 2.31 17.24
C ARG A 46 0.42 3.04 15.98
N THR A 47 -0.44 2.39 15.20
CA THR A 47 -0.99 2.93 13.94
C THR A 47 -1.76 4.23 14.19
N LYS A 48 -2.60 4.27 15.23
CA LYS A 48 -3.31 5.48 15.65
C LYS A 48 -2.34 6.61 15.99
N ARG A 49 -1.30 6.33 16.78
CA ARG A 49 -0.31 7.34 17.17
C ARG A 49 0.38 7.96 15.96
N ILE A 50 0.77 7.14 14.98
CA ILE A 50 1.40 7.58 13.73
C ILE A 50 0.46 8.54 12.98
N LEU A 51 -0.79 8.13 12.75
CA LEU A 51 -1.74 8.97 11.99
C LEU A 51 -2.18 10.22 12.77
N LEU A 52 -2.33 10.14 14.10
CA LEU A 52 -2.61 11.29 14.95
C LEU A 52 -1.49 12.33 14.88
N SER A 53 -0.23 11.89 14.95
CA SER A 53 0.91 12.80 14.82
C SER A 53 0.88 13.52 13.47
N TYR A 54 0.62 12.82 12.37
CA TYR A 54 0.44 13.43 11.05
C TYR A 54 -0.68 14.48 11.03
N LEU A 55 -1.86 14.15 11.57
CA LEU A 55 -2.99 15.08 11.60
C LEU A 55 -2.74 16.29 12.51
N GLN A 56 -2.09 16.11 13.64
CA GLN A 56 -1.71 17.19 14.55
C GLN A 56 -0.68 18.13 13.90
N THR A 57 0.31 17.57 13.20
CA THR A 57 1.27 18.36 12.39
C THR A 57 0.53 19.12 11.29
N ALA A 58 -0.36 18.47 10.53
CA ALA A 58 -1.15 19.13 9.49
C ALA A 58 -2.00 20.28 10.06
N PHE A 59 -2.60 20.09 11.24
CA PHE A 59 -3.35 21.13 11.95
C PHE A 59 -2.45 22.30 12.36
N ALA A 60 -1.31 22.01 12.99
CA ALA A 60 -0.37 23.02 13.47
C ALA A 60 0.22 23.86 12.33
N HIS A 61 0.42 23.26 11.16
CA HIS A 61 0.90 23.95 9.96
C HIS A 61 -0.21 24.58 9.11
N GLY A 62 -1.47 24.53 9.56
CA GLY A 62 -2.59 25.15 8.86
C GLY A 62 -2.88 24.55 7.49
N LEU A 63 -2.60 23.25 7.29
CA LEU A 63 -2.90 22.59 6.02
C LEU A 63 -4.42 22.56 5.77
N PRO A 64 -4.88 22.80 4.52
CA PRO A 64 -6.29 22.72 4.20
C PRO A 64 -6.86 21.31 4.44
N PRO A 65 -8.03 21.15 5.10
CA PRO A 65 -8.62 19.83 5.34
C PRO A 65 -8.83 19.01 4.06
N LYS A 66 -9.16 19.69 2.95
CA LYS A 66 -9.32 19.06 1.63
C LYS A 66 -8.05 18.35 1.17
N ASP A 67 -6.89 18.96 1.37
CA ASP A 67 -5.61 18.42 0.93
C ASP A 67 -5.22 17.23 1.82
N VAL A 68 -5.42 17.35 3.13
CA VAL A 68 -5.20 16.25 4.09
C VAL A 68 -6.08 15.04 3.76
N ILE A 69 -7.36 15.28 3.47
CA ILE A 69 -8.30 14.23 3.03
C ILE A 69 -7.83 13.60 1.72
N GLY A 70 -7.37 14.41 0.76
CA GLY A 70 -6.82 13.93 -0.51
C GLY A 70 -5.62 13.02 -0.33
N GLU A 71 -4.64 13.43 0.48
CA GLU A 71 -3.43 12.65 0.76
C GLU A 71 -3.71 11.36 1.54
N MET A 72 -4.67 11.38 2.45
CA MET A 72 -5.14 10.17 3.12
C MET A 72 -5.91 9.24 2.17
N ALA A 73 -6.68 9.79 1.23
CA ALA A 73 -7.52 9.02 0.34
C ALA A 73 -6.73 8.29 -0.76
N ASN A 74 -5.78 8.98 -1.39
CA ASN A 74 -4.91 8.40 -2.42
C ASN A 74 -3.72 7.61 -1.85
N GLY A 75 -3.56 7.63 -0.52
CA GLY A 75 -2.53 6.90 0.21
C GLY A 75 -1.15 7.57 0.26
N GLN A 76 -1.04 8.82 -0.19
CA GLN A 76 0.18 9.63 -0.05
C GLN A 76 0.61 9.78 1.42
N ALA A 77 -0.34 9.91 2.36
CA ALA A 77 -0.04 9.96 3.79
C ALA A 77 0.59 8.63 4.27
N ALA A 78 -0.02 7.49 3.93
CA ALA A 78 0.50 6.17 4.26
C ALA A 78 1.90 5.94 3.68
N TRP A 79 2.11 6.31 2.42
CA TRP A 79 3.41 6.21 1.75
C TRP A 79 4.49 7.05 2.44
N ARG A 80 4.22 8.33 2.75
CA ARG A 80 5.20 9.20 3.44
C ARG A 80 5.56 8.67 4.81
N LEU A 81 4.57 8.25 5.59
CA LEU A 81 4.79 7.75 6.95
C LEU A 81 5.54 6.42 6.93
N GLY A 82 5.20 5.52 6.01
CA GLY A 82 5.96 4.29 5.78
C GLY A 82 7.41 4.54 5.37
N MET A 83 7.66 5.48 4.46
CA MET A 83 9.01 5.89 4.07
C MET A 83 9.79 6.49 5.23
N ALA A 84 9.18 7.38 6.03
CA ALA A 84 9.83 7.96 7.20
C ALA A 84 10.25 6.89 8.23
N VAL A 85 9.38 5.91 8.50
CA VAL A 85 9.72 4.77 9.37
C VAL A 85 10.85 3.95 8.77
N ARG A 86 10.82 3.69 7.46
CA ARG A 86 11.89 2.95 6.77
C ARG A 86 13.22 3.67 6.86
N ASP A 87 13.24 4.98 6.60
CA ASP A 87 14.47 5.76 6.61
C ASP A 87 15.06 5.83 8.02
N GLU A 88 14.21 5.92 9.05
CA GLU A 88 14.65 5.81 10.44
C GLU A 88 15.24 4.43 10.76
N LEU A 89 14.56 3.34 10.36
CA LEU A 89 15.07 1.98 10.53
C LEU A 89 16.44 1.78 9.88
N LEU A 90 16.71 2.44 8.75
CA LEU A 90 17.97 2.29 8.02
C LEU A 90 19.13 3.11 8.58
N LYS A 91 18.89 4.05 9.51
CA LYS A 91 19.97 4.72 10.25
C LYS A 91 20.70 3.75 11.18
N ALA A 92 19.96 2.78 11.74
CA ALA A 92 20.48 1.69 12.57
C ALA A 92 19.87 0.36 12.08
N PRO A 93 20.32 -0.14 10.91
CA PRO A 93 19.64 -1.23 10.20
C PRO A 93 19.62 -2.50 11.06
N PRO A 94 18.48 -3.19 11.21
CA PRO A 94 18.42 -4.45 11.97
C PRO A 94 19.25 -5.55 11.29
N ASP A 95 19.54 -6.64 12.02
CA ASP A 95 20.35 -7.76 11.50
C ASP A 95 19.82 -8.33 10.19
N ALA A 96 18.50 -8.42 10.04
CA ALA A 96 17.89 -8.90 8.81
C ALA A 96 18.23 -8.03 7.59
N VAL A 97 18.43 -6.72 7.78
CA VAL A 97 18.89 -5.80 6.71
C VAL A 97 20.39 -5.94 6.49
N ARG A 98 21.18 -6.02 7.57
CA ARG A 98 22.65 -6.15 7.47
C ARG A 98 23.08 -7.44 6.78
N ASN A 99 22.34 -8.52 7.03
CA ASN A 99 22.60 -9.86 6.52
C ASN A 99 21.65 -10.24 5.38
N ALA A 100 21.06 -9.26 4.70
CA ALA A 100 20.17 -9.53 3.58
C ALA A 100 20.95 -10.22 2.45
N ALA A 101 20.40 -11.32 1.94
CA ALA A 101 20.93 -12.04 0.78
C ALA A 101 20.56 -11.36 -0.56
N CYS A 102 19.87 -10.22 -0.51
CA CYS A 102 19.43 -9.48 -1.70
C CYS A 102 20.63 -8.93 -2.49
N GLN A 103 20.69 -9.25 -3.79
CA GLN A 103 21.72 -8.77 -4.71
C GLN A 103 21.10 -8.24 -6.01
N LYS A 104 21.85 -7.41 -6.75
CA LYS A 104 21.43 -6.95 -8.08
C LYS A 104 21.22 -8.16 -9.00
N GLY A 105 20.06 -8.24 -9.64
CA GLY A 105 19.69 -9.36 -10.51
C GLY A 105 19.07 -10.56 -9.77
N CYS A 106 19.03 -10.55 -8.44
CA CYS A 106 18.17 -11.45 -7.67
C CYS A 106 16.73 -10.95 -7.78
N ALA A 107 15.85 -11.75 -8.39
CA ALA A 107 14.49 -11.34 -8.78
C ALA A 107 13.38 -12.26 -8.29
N PHE A 108 13.67 -13.19 -7.37
CA PHE A 108 12.67 -14.13 -6.85
C PHE A 108 11.51 -13.42 -6.13
N CYS A 109 11.77 -12.30 -5.43
CA CYS A 109 10.71 -11.49 -4.82
C CYS A 109 9.79 -10.79 -5.83
N CYS A 110 10.20 -10.74 -7.10
CA CYS A 110 9.42 -10.20 -8.19
C CYS A 110 8.60 -11.29 -8.90
N ILE A 111 8.69 -12.56 -8.50
CA ILE A 111 7.78 -13.61 -8.92
C ILE A 111 6.56 -13.53 -7.99
N LEU A 112 5.46 -13.01 -8.52
CA LEU A 112 4.27 -12.63 -7.77
C LEU A 112 3.27 -13.81 -7.71
N THR A 113 3.71 -14.93 -7.13
CA THR A 113 2.92 -16.18 -6.99
C THR A 113 1.75 -16.08 -6.00
N GLY A 114 1.68 -15.01 -5.21
CA GLY A 114 0.68 -14.84 -4.16
C GLY A 114 -0.45 -13.85 -4.46
N GLY A 115 -1.69 -14.29 -4.21
CA GLY A 115 -2.84 -13.42 -3.89
C GLY A 115 -3.19 -12.37 -4.94
N GLU A 116 -3.36 -11.12 -4.49
CA GLU A 116 -3.92 -10.02 -5.27
C GLU A 116 -2.87 -9.29 -6.16
N GLY A 117 -1.65 -9.84 -6.27
CA GLY A 117 -0.56 -9.29 -7.08
C GLY A 117 0.14 -8.07 -6.46
N GLY A 118 0.25 -8.03 -5.13
CA GLY A 118 0.92 -6.97 -4.35
C GLY A 118 0.04 -5.74 -4.12
N LEU A 119 -0.15 -5.34 -2.85
CA LEU A 119 -1.01 -4.21 -2.48
C LEU A 119 -0.23 -2.88 -2.47
N ILE A 120 -0.68 -1.95 -3.32
CA ILE A 120 -0.14 -0.58 -3.40
C ILE A 120 -1.24 0.48 -3.28
N THR A 121 -0.86 1.69 -2.89
CA THR A 121 -1.73 2.88 -2.86
C THR A 121 -2.01 3.43 -4.26
N GLU A 122 -2.94 4.37 -4.37
CA GLU A 122 -3.21 5.06 -5.64
C GLU A 122 -1.98 5.81 -6.13
N VAL A 123 -1.34 6.58 -5.25
CA VAL A 123 -0.17 7.36 -5.63
C VAL A 123 1.01 6.49 -6.07
N GLU A 124 1.16 5.30 -5.50
CA GLU A 124 2.16 4.33 -5.95
C GLU A 124 1.78 3.72 -7.30
N ALA A 125 0.49 3.44 -7.53
CA ALA A 125 0.03 2.93 -8.80
C ALA A 125 0.24 3.94 -9.93
N GLU A 126 -0.06 5.22 -9.70
CA GLU A 126 0.20 6.31 -10.64
C GLU A 126 1.69 6.45 -10.95
N ARG A 127 2.55 6.47 -9.93
CA ARG A 127 4.01 6.56 -10.10
C ARG A 127 4.57 5.36 -10.86
N LEU A 128 4.13 4.16 -10.52
CA LEU A 128 4.58 2.92 -11.16
C LEU A 128 4.14 2.88 -12.63
N HIS A 129 2.89 3.25 -12.91
CA HIS A 129 2.37 3.32 -14.27
C HIS A 129 3.16 4.34 -15.10
N ALA A 130 3.33 5.56 -14.59
CA ALA A 130 4.09 6.61 -15.28
C ALA A 130 5.54 6.21 -15.56
N ALA A 131 6.19 5.50 -14.63
CA ALA A 131 7.56 5.03 -14.82
C ALA A 131 7.69 3.91 -15.87
N LEU A 132 6.63 3.11 -16.08
CA LEU A 132 6.64 1.96 -16.99
C LEU A 132 6.02 2.27 -18.36
N ALA A 133 5.19 3.30 -18.49
CA ALA A 133 4.57 3.69 -19.75
C ALA A 133 5.56 3.88 -20.92
N PRO A 134 6.79 4.43 -20.72
CA PRO A 134 7.79 4.51 -21.80
C PRO A 134 8.30 3.17 -22.32
N LEU A 135 8.04 2.07 -21.61
CA LEU A 135 8.47 0.71 -21.95
C LEU A 135 7.39 -0.08 -22.68
N GLN A 136 6.33 0.58 -23.14
CA GLN A 136 5.23 -0.05 -23.86
C GLN A 136 5.72 -0.95 -24.99
N GLY A 137 5.23 -2.19 -25.01
CA GLY A 137 5.52 -3.18 -26.05
C GLY A 137 6.94 -3.78 -26.00
N GLN A 138 7.78 -3.39 -25.04
CA GLN A 138 9.08 -4.01 -24.84
C GLN A 138 8.94 -5.34 -24.09
N PRO A 139 9.87 -6.29 -24.28
CA PRO A 139 10.01 -7.46 -23.43
C PRO A 139 9.99 -7.13 -21.95
N ASP A 140 9.34 -7.95 -21.15
CA ASP A 140 9.22 -7.75 -19.71
C ASP A 140 9.46 -9.03 -18.91
N GLY A 141 9.42 -8.93 -17.58
CA GLY A 141 9.67 -10.05 -16.67
C GLY A 141 8.93 -11.34 -17.02
N ARG A 142 7.74 -11.26 -17.63
CA ARG A 142 6.92 -12.42 -18.03
C ARG A 142 7.59 -13.30 -19.09
N GLU A 143 8.56 -12.76 -19.83
CA GLU A 143 9.39 -13.57 -20.75
C GLU A 143 10.46 -14.39 -20.02
N TRP A 144 10.84 -13.99 -18.80
CA TRP A 144 11.74 -14.78 -17.95
C TRP A 144 10.97 -15.81 -17.10
N HIS A 145 9.81 -15.42 -16.55
CA HIS A 145 8.97 -16.30 -15.74
C HIS A 145 7.51 -15.83 -15.79
N GLU A 146 6.53 -16.73 -15.97
CA GLU A 146 5.11 -16.36 -16.20
C GLU A 146 4.52 -15.43 -15.13
N ASN A 147 4.89 -15.64 -13.86
CA ASN A 147 4.45 -14.84 -12.72
C ASN A 147 5.37 -13.66 -12.36
N ALA A 148 6.40 -13.38 -13.16
CA ALA A 148 7.29 -12.27 -12.87
C ALA A 148 6.62 -10.90 -13.09
N CYS A 149 7.02 -9.94 -12.25
CA CYS A 149 6.55 -8.57 -12.32
C CYS A 149 6.89 -7.96 -13.69
N PRO A 150 5.91 -7.36 -14.40
CA PRO A 150 6.15 -6.70 -15.70
C PRO A 150 7.15 -5.53 -15.62
N ALA A 151 7.46 -5.02 -14.43
CA ALA A 151 8.50 -4.00 -14.26
C ALA A 151 9.94 -4.52 -14.46
N LEU A 152 10.17 -5.84 -14.48
CA LEU A 152 11.49 -6.42 -14.67
C LEU A 152 11.95 -6.36 -16.12
N ASP A 153 13.26 -6.15 -16.30
CA ASP A 153 13.99 -6.51 -17.50
C ASP A 153 14.23 -8.04 -17.49
N PRO A 154 13.74 -8.80 -18.49
CA PRO A 154 13.88 -10.26 -18.51
C PRO A 154 15.34 -10.72 -18.67
N ALA A 155 16.20 -9.95 -19.34
CA ALA A 155 17.58 -10.34 -19.58
C ALA A 155 18.45 -10.10 -18.33
N THR A 156 18.29 -8.94 -17.69
CA THR A 156 19.13 -8.55 -16.54
C THR A 156 18.52 -8.88 -15.19
N ARG A 157 17.22 -9.18 -15.14
CA ARG A 157 16.44 -9.40 -13.91
C ARG A 157 16.50 -8.19 -12.97
N THR A 158 16.65 -6.99 -13.53
CA THR A 158 16.64 -5.74 -12.78
C THR A 158 15.32 -4.99 -12.97
N CYS A 159 14.90 -4.23 -11.96
CA CYS A 159 13.67 -3.45 -12.02
C CYS A 159 13.89 -2.19 -12.86
N ARG A 160 13.11 -2.03 -13.93
CA ARG A 160 13.16 -0.87 -14.83
C ARG A 160 12.44 0.37 -14.28
N ALA A 161 11.74 0.21 -13.16
CA ALA A 161 11.06 1.28 -12.41
C ALA A 161 11.60 1.39 -10.97
N TYR A 162 12.92 1.26 -10.79
CA TYR A 162 13.57 1.14 -9.48
C TYR A 162 13.20 2.27 -8.50
N ASP A 163 13.13 3.51 -9.00
CA ASP A 163 12.81 4.70 -8.19
C ASP A 163 11.31 4.81 -7.87
N ALA A 164 10.46 4.27 -8.74
CA ALA A 164 9.01 4.19 -8.52
C ALA A 164 8.58 2.94 -7.73
N ARG A 165 9.53 2.14 -7.21
CA ARG A 165 9.22 0.93 -6.44
C ARG A 165 8.29 1.25 -5.27
N PRO A 166 7.15 0.54 -5.15
CA PRO A 166 6.24 0.72 -4.02
C PRO A 166 6.81 0.21 -2.70
N MET A 167 6.15 0.57 -1.59
CA MET A 167 6.54 0.24 -0.22
C MET A 167 6.76 -1.25 -0.04
N ILE A 168 5.91 -2.11 -0.60
CA ILE A 168 6.09 -3.57 -0.54
C ILE A 168 7.46 -4.00 -1.10
N CYS A 169 7.87 -3.46 -2.25
CA CYS A 169 9.15 -3.76 -2.88
C CYS A 169 10.36 -3.15 -2.13
N ARG A 170 10.13 -2.09 -1.34
CA ARG A 170 11.16 -1.40 -0.54
C ARG A 170 11.36 -2.00 0.85
N SER A 171 10.39 -2.78 1.30
CA SER A 171 10.35 -3.40 2.63
C SER A 171 10.55 -4.91 2.60
N PHE A 172 10.33 -5.56 1.46
CA PHE A 172 10.64 -6.98 1.31
C PHE A 172 12.15 -7.21 1.33
N LEU A 173 12.60 -8.16 2.12
CA LEU A 173 13.96 -8.65 2.14
C LEU A 173 13.98 -10.13 2.51
N SER A 174 15.11 -10.78 2.22
CA SER A 174 15.38 -12.12 2.74
C SER A 174 16.83 -12.22 3.18
N THR A 175 17.08 -13.01 4.23
CA THR A 175 18.43 -13.41 4.65
C THR A 175 18.89 -14.69 3.97
N ASP A 176 18.03 -15.31 3.16
CA ASP A 176 18.28 -16.56 2.44
C ASP A 176 17.74 -16.46 0.99
N ALA A 177 18.65 -16.46 0.01
CA ALA A 177 18.28 -16.41 -1.40
C ALA A 177 17.68 -17.73 -1.89
N SER A 178 18.16 -18.86 -1.38
CA SER A 178 17.66 -20.20 -1.72
C SER A 178 16.22 -20.38 -1.24
N ALA A 179 15.89 -19.84 -0.07
CA ALA A 179 14.50 -19.81 0.40
C ALA A 179 13.60 -18.96 -0.51
N CYS A 180 14.10 -17.85 -1.06
CA CYS A 180 13.31 -17.07 -2.03
C CYS A 180 13.08 -17.84 -3.33
N GLU A 181 14.08 -18.57 -3.81
CA GLU A 181 13.97 -19.42 -5.00
C GLU A 181 12.94 -20.53 -4.81
N GLN A 182 12.97 -21.23 -3.66
CA GLN A 182 11.97 -22.24 -3.29
C GLN A 182 10.55 -21.64 -3.23
N ASN A 183 10.39 -20.50 -2.54
CA ASN A 183 9.11 -19.79 -2.48
C ASN A 183 8.61 -19.37 -3.87
N ALA A 184 9.51 -18.96 -4.76
CA ALA A 184 9.17 -18.61 -6.14
C ALA A 184 8.76 -19.83 -6.97
N ALA A 185 9.31 -21.01 -6.68
CA ALA A 185 8.92 -22.29 -7.26
C ALA A 185 7.60 -22.85 -6.67
N GLY A 186 7.02 -22.18 -5.67
CA GLY A 186 5.76 -22.58 -5.03
C GLY A 186 5.91 -23.46 -3.80
N GLU A 187 7.14 -23.64 -3.29
CA GLU A 187 7.40 -24.33 -2.02
C GLU A 187 7.28 -23.36 -0.83
N GLU A 188 7.15 -23.89 0.39
CA GLU A 188 7.16 -23.07 1.61
C GLU A 188 8.55 -23.05 2.24
N ALA A 189 9.23 -21.90 2.23
CA ALA A 189 10.54 -21.72 2.84
C ALA A 189 10.62 -20.46 3.71
N ALA A 190 11.19 -20.60 4.90
CA ALA A 190 11.43 -19.48 5.81
C ALA A 190 12.66 -18.66 5.39
N GLY A 191 12.70 -17.38 5.74
CA GLY A 191 13.87 -16.51 5.51
C GLY A 191 13.52 -15.19 4.83
N ALA A 192 12.38 -15.12 4.15
CA ALA A 192 11.82 -13.89 3.61
C ALA A 192 10.92 -13.18 4.63
N GLY A 193 10.87 -11.84 4.57
CA GLY A 193 10.04 -11.03 5.44
C GLY A 193 9.86 -9.60 4.96
N LEU A 194 9.03 -8.86 5.68
CA LEU A 194 8.77 -7.43 5.45
C LEU A 194 9.28 -6.62 6.63
N LEU A 195 9.94 -5.50 6.32
CA LEU A 195 10.28 -4.49 7.32
C LEU A 195 9.01 -3.91 7.95
N ALA A 196 9.09 -3.53 9.22
CA ALA A 196 7.99 -2.93 9.98
C ALA A 196 7.37 -1.69 9.31
N SER A 197 8.15 -0.97 8.49
CA SER A 197 7.66 0.14 7.66
C SER A 197 6.49 -0.24 6.74
N HIS A 198 6.45 -1.49 6.26
CA HIS A 198 5.33 -1.96 5.46
C HIS A 198 4.06 -2.15 6.28
N LEU A 199 4.20 -2.66 7.52
CA LEU A 199 3.07 -2.86 8.42
C LEU A 199 2.47 -1.52 8.83
N ASP A 200 3.31 -0.54 9.18
CA ASP A 200 2.87 0.82 9.49
C ASP A 200 2.16 1.46 8.28
N TYR A 201 2.71 1.29 7.07
CA TYR A 201 2.08 1.73 5.82
C TYR A 201 0.69 1.11 5.61
N LEU A 202 0.55 -0.22 5.76
CA LEU A 202 -0.74 -0.91 5.62
C LEU A 202 -1.74 -0.45 6.69
N GLY A 203 -1.28 -0.35 7.94
CA GLY A 203 -2.09 0.10 9.07
C GLY A 203 -2.64 1.51 8.84
N VAL A 204 -1.79 2.45 8.44
CA VAL A 204 -2.19 3.83 8.16
C VAL A 204 -3.20 3.89 7.01
N GLN A 205 -3.01 3.10 5.94
CA GLN A 205 -3.96 3.06 4.83
C GLN A 205 -5.32 2.49 5.26
N ALA A 206 -5.32 1.43 6.07
CA ALA A 206 -6.54 0.82 6.59
C ALA A 206 -7.29 1.75 7.54
N LEU A 207 -6.57 2.42 8.43
CA LEU A 207 -7.12 3.40 9.35
C LEU A 207 -7.66 4.63 8.60
N SER A 208 -6.96 5.10 7.57
CA SER A 208 -7.43 6.18 6.69
C SER A 208 -8.76 5.83 6.03
N ARG A 209 -8.91 4.60 5.53
CA ARG A 209 -10.19 4.10 4.98
C ARG A 209 -11.33 4.16 6.01
N GLN A 210 -11.06 3.81 7.26
CA GLN A 210 -12.07 3.85 8.32
C GLN A 210 -12.46 5.30 8.67
N VAL A 211 -11.48 6.17 8.81
CA VAL A 211 -11.65 7.59 9.19
C VAL A 211 -12.37 8.38 8.10
N LEU A 212 -12.08 8.09 6.84
CA LEU A 212 -12.67 8.76 5.69
C LEU A 212 -13.99 8.15 5.21
N LYS A 213 -14.54 7.16 5.93
CA LYS A 213 -15.82 6.55 5.59
C LYS A 213 -16.93 7.61 5.52
N GLY A 214 -17.57 7.71 4.35
CA GLY A 214 -18.61 8.71 4.07
C GLY A 214 -18.08 10.10 3.69
N THR A 215 -16.75 10.25 3.55
CA THR A 215 -16.08 11.49 3.13
C THR A 215 -15.33 11.27 1.82
N ALA A 216 -14.52 10.22 1.71
CA ALA A 216 -13.78 9.88 0.49
C ALA A 216 -13.61 8.35 0.36
N GLN A 217 -13.39 7.88 -0.86
CA GLN A 217 -13.03 6.48 -1.11
C GLN A 217 -11.51 6.31 -0.95
N VAL A 218 -11.10 5.26 -0.25
CA VAL A 218 -9.69 4.90 -0.07
C VAL A 218 -9.43 3.57 -0.75
N ALA A 219 -9.02 3.63 -2.02
CA ALA A 219 -8.76 2.46 -2.85
C ALA A 219 -7.37 1.88 -2.60
N THR A 220 -7.18 0.65 -3.03
CA THR A 220 -5.88 -0.01 -3.13
C THR A 220 -5.81 -0.75 -4.47
N TYR A 221 -4.61 -0.91 -4.99
CA TYR A 221 -4.37 -1.39 -6.34
C TYR A 221 -3.34 -2.51 -6.35
N SER A 222 -3.44 -3.37 -7.37
CA SER A 222 -2.53 -4.48 -7.62
C SER A 222 -1.29 -3.98 -8.33
N LEU A 223 -0.11 -4.20 -7.73
CA LEU A 223 1.18 -3.90 -8.33
C LEU A 223 1.32 -4.60 -9.69
N ALA A 224 1.06 -5.91 -9.74
CA ALA A 224 1.19 -6.73 -10.94
C ALA A 224 0.32 -6.20 -12.09
N ARG A 225 -0.97 -5.96 -11.83
CA ARG A 225 -1.91 -5.46 -12.85
C ARG A 225 -1.60 -4.04 -13.29
N THR A 226 -1.12 -3.18 -12.37
CA THR A 226 -0.71 -1.81 -12.70
C THR A 226 0.51 -1.82 -13.62
N ALA A 227 1.54 -2.59 -13.26
CA ALA A 227 2.75 -2.72 -14.06
C ALA A 227 2.45 -3.33 -15.45
N GLY A 228 1.65 -4.40 -15.49
CA GLY A 228 1.23 -5.04 -16.74
C GLY A 228 0.45 -4.10 -17.64
N SER A 229 -0.53 -3.36 -17.09
CA SER A 229 -1.32 -2.42 -17.88
C SER A 229 -0.48 -1.30 -18.48
N ALA A 230 0.54 -0.81 -17.77
CA ALA A 230 1.45 0.21 -18.27
C ALA A 230 2.26 -0.27 -19.48
N VAL A 231 2.91 -1.43 -19.38
CA VAL A 231 3.72 -1.99 -20.48
C VAL A 231 2.87 -2.50 -21.65
N GLU A 232 1.60 -2.82 -21.40
CA GLU A 232 0.59 -3.13 -22.43
C GLU A 232 0.04 -1.88 -23.14
N GLY A 233 0.42 -0.67 -22.70
CA GLY A 233 0.01 0.58 -23.33
C GLY A 233 -1.38 1.07 -22.95
N LYS A 234 -1.97 0.54 -21.87
CA LYS A 234 -3.26 1.05 -21.36
C LYS A 234 -3.02 2.40 -20.69
N ASP A 235 -3.96 3.32 -20.88
CA ASP A 235 -3.91 4.60 -20.19
C ASP A 235 -4.05 4.44 -18.66
N LEU A 236 -3.72 5.50 -17.91
CA LEU A 236 -3.73 5.47 -16.46
C LEU A 236 -5.13 5.19 -15.88
N ALA A 237 -6.18 5.77 -16.47
CA ALA A 237 -7.54 5.61 -15.95
C ALA A 237 -8.03 4.17 -16.10
N GLN A 238 -7.78 3.55 -17.26
CA GLN A 238 -8.05 2.15 -17.51
C GLN A 238 -7.22 1.26 -16.58
N SER A 239 -5.94 1.56 -16.41
CA SER A 239 -5.02 0.82 -15.54
C SER A 239 -5.49 0.84 -14.08
N LEU A 240 -5.86 1.99 -13.54
CA LEU A 240 -6.39 2.10 -12.17
C LEU A 240 -7.71 1.33 -12.01
N SER A 241 -8.60 1.41 -13.01
CA SER A 241 -9.87 0.68 -12.98
C SER A 241 -9.65 -0.83 -12.94
N THR A 242 -8.76 -1.37 -13.77
CA THR A 242 -8.50 -2.81 -13.86
C THR A 242 -7.62 -3.33 -12.74
N ALA A 243 -6.75 -2.51 -12.14
CA ALA A 243 -5.86 -2.90 -11.06
C ALA A 243 -6.49 -2.76 -9.67
N ARG A 244 -7.66 -2.11 -9.54
CA ARG A 244 -8.31 -1.90 -8.24
C ARG A 244 -8.62 -3.22 -7.54
N HIS A 245 -8.32 -3.27 -6.25
CA HIS A 245 -8.63 -4.40 -5.39
C HIS A 245 -10.09 -4.42 -4.93
N ALA A 246 -10.55 -5.60 -4.54
CA ALA A 246 -11.74 -5.71 -3.72
C ALA A 246 -11.53 -4.95 -2.38
N PRO A 247 -12.58 -4.39 -1.76
CA PRO A 247 -12.45 -3.70 -0.49
C PRO A 247 -11.80 -4.56 0.62
N SER A 248 -12.06 -5.87 0.63
CA SER A 248 -11.54 -6.80 1.64
C SER A 248 -10.02 -7.07 1.54
N SER A 249 -9.37 -6.75 0.42
CA SER A 249 -7.96 -7.09 0.20
C SER A 249 -7.02 -6.34 1.15
N LEU A 250 -7.32 -5.07 1.48
CA LEU A 250 -6.53 -4.32 2.47
C LEU A 250 -6.67 -4.90 3.88
N ASP A 251 -7.89 -5.24 4.30
CA ASP A 251 -8.13 -5.82 5.62
C ASP A 251 -7.42 -7.16 5.74
N ARG A 252 -7.39 -7.96 4.66
CA ARG A 252 -6.64 -9.22 4.60
C ARG A 252 -5.13 -8.96 4.69
N ALA A 253 -4.59 -8.07 3.85
CA ALA A 253 -3.17 -7.74 3.89
C ALA A 253 -2.70 -7.24 5.27
N CYS A 254 -3.50 -6.43 5.96
CA CYS A 254 -3.20 -6.02 7.33
C CYS A 254 -3.16 -7.20 8.31
N ARG A 255 -4.15 -8.11 8.26
CA ARG A 255 -4.18 -9.29 9.14
C ARG A 255 -3.01 -10.22 8.88
N ASP A 256 -2.78 -10.55 7.62
CA ASP A 256 -1.73 -11.47 7.21
C ASP A 256 -0.34 -10.91 7.58
N GLY A 257 -0.13 -9.60 7.37
CA GLY A 257 1.12 -8.93 7.73
C GLY A 257 1.37 -8.90 9.25
N VAL A 258 0.33 -8.64 10.05
CA VAL A 258 0.41 -8.66 11.51
C VAL A 258 0.69 -10.08 12.03
N GLN A 259 0.00 -11.08 11.49
CA GLN A 259 0.21 -12.49 11.83
C GLN A 259 1.64 -12.93 11.49
N ALA A 260 2.15 -12.59 10.30
CA ALA A 260 3.50 -12.93 9.87
C ALA A 260 4.58 -12.26 10.74
N ALA A 261 4.28 -11.09 11.33
CA ALA A 261 5.16 -10.40 12.25
C ALA A 261 5.07 -10.90 13.70
N GLY A 262 4.17 -11.85 13.99
CA GLY A 262 3.89 -12.32 15.35
C GLY A 262 3.29 -11.23 16.25
N MET A 263 2.57 -10.27 15.65
CA MET A 263 2.04 -9.08 16.32
C MET A 263 0.57 -9.20 16.68
#